data_AF-D0W6I4-F1
#
_entry.id   AF-D0W6I4-F1
#
_cell.length_a   1.000
_cell.length_b   1.000
_cell.length_c   1.000
_cell.angle_alpha   90.00
_cell.angle_beta   90.00
_cell.angle_gamma   90.00
#
_symmetry.space_group_name_H-M   'P 1'
#
loop_
_entity.id
_entity.type
_entity.pdbx_description
1 polymer ?
#
loop_
_entity_poly.entity_id
_entity_poly.type
_entity_poly.pdbx_seq_one_letter_code
_entity_poly.pdbx_strand_id
1 'polypeptide(L)'
;MVKTADGYKAIAHIQTGEYVFAKDETSGKTGYKPVTARYGNPYRETVYIEVSDGIGNSQTLISNRIHPFYSDGKWIKAEDLKAGIRLLSESGRTQTVRNIVVKPKPLKAYNLTVADWHTYFVKGN
;
A
#
# COMPACT_ATOMS: atom_id res chain seq x y z
N MET A 1 -7.47 -0.30 -2.18
CA MET A 1 -7.79 -1.74 -2.38
C MET A 1 -6.53 -2.56 -2.22
N VAL A 2 -6.64 -3.81 -1.77
CA VAL A 2 -5.53 -4.78 -1.66
C VAL A 2 -5.76 -5.89 -2.70
N LYS A 3 -4.68 -6.36 -3.34
CA LYS A 3 -4.73 -7.42 -4.35
C LYS A 3 -4.84 -8.80 -3.67
N THR A 4 -5.93 -9.52 -3.93
CA THR A 4 -6.16 -10.92 -3.54
C THR A 4 -6.20 -11.82 -4.79
N ALA A 5 -6.27 -13.13 -4.58
CA ALA A 5 -6.40 -14.09 -5.68
C ALA A 5 -7.70 -13.88 -6.49
N ASP A 6 -8.80 -13.53 -5.80
CA ASP A 6 -10.13 -13.34 -6.40
C ASP A 6 -10.35 -11.92 -6.95
N GLY A 7 -9.33 -11.05 -6.91
CA GLY A 7 -9.41 -9.68 -7.41
C GLY A 7 -8.99 -8.64 -6.40
N TYR A 8 -9.59 -7.46 -6.46
CA TYR A 8 -9.30 -6.39 -5.52
C TYR A 8 -10.34 -6.33 -4.42
N LYS A 9 -9.88 -6.30 -3.18
CA LYS A 9 -10.75 -6.22 -2.00
C LYS A 9 -10.43 -4.98 -1.17
N ALA A 10 -11.44 -4.36 -0.58
CA ALA A 10 -11.21 -3.30 0.38
C ALA A 10 -10.51 -3.89 1.61
N ILE A 11 -9.47 -3.21 2.11
CA ILE A 11 -8.66 -3.71 3.23
C ILE A 11 -9.50 -3.93 4.51
N ALA A 12 -10.57 -3.16 4.69
CA ALA A 12 -11.52 -3.32 5.78
C ALA A 12 -12.28 -4.67 5.76
N HIS A 13 -12.32 -5.35 4.62
CA HIS A 13 -13.05 -6.60 4.43
C HIS A 13 -12.15 -7.84 4.34
N ILE A 14 -10.82 -7.69 4.28
CA ILE A 14 -9.88 -8.82 4.27
C ILE A 14 -9.87 -9.50 5.63
N GLN A 15 -10.00 -10.82 5.68
CA GLN A 15 -9.95 -11.59 6.93
C GLN A 15 -8.64 -12.35 7.08
N THR A 16 -8.31 -12.74 8.32
CA THR A 16 -7.24 -13.71 8.58
C THR A 16 -7.50 -15.01 7.82
N GLY A 17 -6.46 -15.61 7.25
CA GLY A 17 -6.53 -16.79 6.39
C GLY A 17 -6.74 -16.48 4.91
N GLU A 18 -7.18 -15.27 4.54
CA GLU A 18 -7.21 -14.86 3.14
C GLU A 18 -5.80 -14.61 2.61
N TYR A 19 -5.62 -14.78 1.30
CA TYR A 19 -4.34 -14.64 0.65
C TYR A 19 -4.24 -13.30 -0.10
N VAL A 20 -3.17 -12.56 0.17
CA VAL A 20 -2.87 -11.29 -0.49
C VAL A 20 -1.60 -11.40 -1.31
N PHE A 21 -1.54 -10.67 -2.42
CA PHE A 21 -0.35 -10.61 -3.26
C PHE A 21 0.73 -9.81 -2.55
N ALA A 22 1.89 -10.42 -2.38
CA ALA A 22 3.02 -9.93 -1.61
C ALA A 22 4.32 -10.09 -2.40
N LYS A 23 5.36 -9.41 -1.93
CA LYS A 23 6.71 -9.49 -2.47
C LYS A 23 7.72 -9.67 -1.33
N ASP A 24 8.56 -10.67 -1.45
CA ASP A 24 9.75 -10.80 -0.61
C ASP A 24 10.71 -9.66 -0.91
N GLU A 25 11.02 -8.85 0.11
CA GLU A 25 11.97 -7.75 0.00
C GLU A 25 13.39 -8.23 -0.31
N THR A 26 13.76 -9.42 0.15
CA THR A 26 15.12 -9.96 0.04
C THR A 26 15.35 -10.60 -1.32
N SER A 27 14.48 -11.54 -1.71
CA SER A 27 14.65 -12.28 -2.97
C SER A 27 13.97 -11.61 -4.16
N GLY A 28 13.08 -10.64 -3.93
CA GLY A 28 12.25 -10.03 -4.95
C GLY A 28 11.12 -10.91 -5.49
N LYS A 29 10.99 -12.16 -5.01
CA LYS A 29 9.93 -13.08 -5.41
C LYS A 29 8.56 -12.52 -5.03
N THR A 30 7.60 -12.70 -5.92
CA THR A 30 6.20 -12.33 -5.70
C THR A 30 5.31 -13.56 -5.63
N GLY A 31 4.18 -13.44 -4.94
CA GLY A 31 3.29 -14.56 -4.69
C GLY A 31 2.21 -14.22 -3.68
N TYR A 32 1.24 -15.12 -3.53
CA TYR A 32 0.15 -14.96 -2.59
C TYR A 32 0.54 -15.54 -1.22
N LYS A 33 0.34 -14.76 -0.17
CA LYS A 33 0.66 -15.13 1.21
C LYS A 33 -0.54 -14.94 2.13
N PRO A 34 -0.75 -15.83 3.12
CA PRO A 34 -1.88 -15.73 4.01
C PRO A 34 -1.74 -14.53 4.95
N VAL A 35 -2.84 -13.83 5.18
CA VAL A 35 -2.98 -12.83 6.23
C VAL A 35 -3.07 -13.55 7.56
N THR A 36 -2.19 -13.21 8.49
CA THR A 36 -2.18 -13.77 9.85
C THR A 36 -2.87 -12.87 10.86
N ALA A 37 -2.96 -11.56 10.59
CA ALA A 37 -3.70 -10.62 11.42
C ALA A 37 -4.18 -9.40 10.62
N ARG A 38 -5.30 -8.80 11.06
CA ARG A 38 -5.78 -7.49 10.60
C ARG A 38 -5.98 -6.56 11.79
N TYR A 39 -5.48 -5.34 11.65
CA TYR A 39 -5.65 -4.26 12.63
C TYR A 39 -6.42 -3.11 12.03
N GLY A 40 -7.12 -2.34 12.85
CA GLY A 40 -7.84 -1.15 12.42
C GLY A 40 -7.81 -0.05 13.47
N ASN A 41 -7.19 1.08 13.17
CA ASN A 41 -6.98 2.18 14.12
C ASN A 41 -7.53 3.50 13.56
N PRO A 42 -8.18 4.34 14.39
CA PRO A 42 -8.58 5.67 13.98
C PRO A 42 -7.40 6.65 14.00
N TYR A 43 -7.39 7.60 13.07
CA TYR A 43 -6.43 8.68 12.96
C TYR A 43 -7.16 10.00 12.71
N ARG A 44 -6.60 11.12 13.18
CA ARG A 44 -7.20 12.47 13.00
C ARG A 44 -6.95 13.07 11.62
N GLU A 45 -5.90 12.61 10.95
CA GLU A 45 -5.47 13.10 9.65
C GLU A 45 -5.41 11.98 8.62
N THR A 46 -5.54 12.37 7.35
CA THR A 46 -5.45 11.48 6.18
C THR A 46 -4.33 11.97 5.29
N VAL A 47 -3.47 11.07 4.83
CA VAL A 47 -2.47 11.31 3.79
C VAL A 47 -3.01 10.85 2.46
N TYR A 48 -2.99 11.73 1.48
CA TYR A 48 -3.34 11.48 0.08
C TYR A 48 -2.06 11.49 -0.75
N ILE A 49 -1.75 10.36 -1.38
CA ILE A 49 -0.54 10.19 -2.19
C ILE A 49 -0.99 9.98 -3.63
N GLU A 50 -0.76 10.96 -4.47
CA GLU A 50 -1.01 10.84 -5.90
C GLU A 50 0.17 10.15 -6.56
N VAL A 51 -0.09 9.08 -7.31
CA VAL A 51 0.92 8.34 -8.08
C VAL A 51 0.49 8.19 -9.52
N SER A 52 1.45 8.14 -10.43
CA SER A 52 1.21 8.03 -11.87
C SER A 52 2.15 7.01 -12.51
N ASP A 53 1.64 6.29 -13.51
CA ASP A 53 2.42 5.33 -14.30
C ASP A 53 3.24 5.98 -15.44
N GLY A 54 3.10 7.29 -15.64
CA GLY A 54 3.81 8.06 -16.66
C GLY A 54 3.27 7.94 -18.07
N ILE A 55 2.21 7.15 -18.31
CA ILE A 55 1.57 6.97 -19.62
C ILE A 55 0.08 7.37 -19.62
N GLY A 56 -0.28 8.29 -18.72
CA GLY A 56 -1.62 8.87 -18.63
C GLY A 56 -2.51 8.28 -17.55
N ASN A 57 -2.09 7.23 -16.83
CA ASN A 57 -2.83 6.73 -15.67
C ASN A 57 -2.29 7.33 -14.37
N SER A 58 -3.21 7.75 -13.51
CA SER A 58 -2.93 8.22 -12.16
C SER A 58 -3.94 7.65 -11.18
N GLN A 59 -3.54 7.53 -9.92
CA GLN A 59 -4.41 7.08 -8.84
C GLN A 59 -3.99 7.75 -7.53
N THR A 60 -4.92 7.79 -6.58
CA THR A 60 -4.63 8.29 -5.23
C THR A 60 -4.62 7.12 -4.25
N LEU A 61 -3.50 6.95 -3.55
CA LEU A 61 -3.39 6.07 -2.39
C LEU A 61 -3.78 6.88 -1.14
N ILE A 62 -4.50 6.25 -0.23
CA ILE A 62 -4.96 6.86 1.02
C ILE A 62 -4.35 6.11 2.18
N SER A 63 -3.68 6.84 3.08
CA SER A 63 -2.98 6.26 4.22
C SER A 63 -3.05 7.16 5.45
N ASN A 64 -2.60 6.64 6.60
CA ASN A 64 -2.21 7.48 7.73
C ASN A 64 -0.79 8.03 7.51
N ARG A 65 -0.28 8.85 8.44
CA ARG A 65 1.06 9.44 8.36
C ARG A 65 2.22 8.45 8.40
N ILE A 66 2.12 7.45 9.28
CA ILE A 66 3.25 6.61 9.68
C ILE A 66 3.38 5.32 8.88
N HIS A 67 2.36 4.95 8.10
CA HIS A 67 2.37 3.69 7.37
C HIS A 67 3.45 3.73 6.28
N PRO A 68 4.36 2.76 6.25
CA PRO A 68 5.51 2.80 5.37
C PRO A 68 5.17 2.29 3.97
N PHE A 69 5.83 2.88 2.96
CA PHE A 69 5.84 2.45 1.56
C PHE A 69 7.26 2.06 1.16
N TYR A 70 7.38 1.01 0.35
CA TYR A 70 8.68 0.47 -0.05
C TYR A 70 9.15 1.11 -1.37
N SER A 71 10.39 1.61 -1.37
CA SER A 71 11.06 2.17 -2.54
C SER A 71 12.56 1.89 -2.44
N ASP A 72 13.15 1.35 -3.51
CA ASP A 72 14.60 1.15 -3.67
C ASP A 72 15.32 0.60 -2.43
N GLY A 73 14.78 -0.48 -1.85
CA GLY A 73 15.40 -1.15 -0.71
C GLY A 73 15.07 -0.53 0.66
N LYS A 74 14.18 0.46 0.72
CA LYS A 74 13.91 1.23 1.93
C LYS A 74 12.41 1.43 2.16
N TRP A 75 12.05 1.41 3.43
CA TRP A 75 10.73 1.78 3.91
C TRP A 75 10.69 3.27 4.23
N ILE A 76 9.73 3.98 3.64
CA ILE A 76 9.54 5.44 3.77
C ILE A 76 8.13 5.67 4.30
N LYS A 77 7.97 6.42 5.40
CA LYS A 77 6.63 6.74 5.91
C LYS A 77 5.82 7.52 4.88
N ALA A 78 4.50 7.35 4.90
CA ALA A 78 3.60 8.05 3.99
C ALA A 78 3.79 9.58 4.01
N GLU A 79 4.00 10.16 5.20
CA GLU A 79 4.24 11.60 5.37
C GLU A 79 5.60 12.09 4.84
N ASP A 80 6.58 11.18 4.74
CA ASP A 80 7.95 11.48 4.30
C ASP A 80 8.14 11.23 2.79
N LEU A 81 7.12 10.70 2.11
CA LEU A 81 7.14 10.55 0.65
C LEU A 81 7.25 11.92 -0.03
N LYS A 82 7.97 11.97 -1.14
CA LYS A 82 8.21 13.17 -1.95
C LYS A 82 7.92 12.88 -3.41
N ALA A 83 7.55 13.92 -4.15
CA ALA A 83 7.41 13.84 -5.60
C ALA A 83 8.70 13.31 -6.23
N GLY A 84 8.55 12.42 -7.22
CA GLY A 84 9.66 11.74 -7.90
C GLY A 84 10.03 10.37 -7.30
N ILE A 85 9.61 10.05 -6.07
CA ILE A 85 9.81 8.71 -5.50
C ILE A 85 9.07 7.66 -6.34
N ARG A 86 9.71 6.51 -6.54
CA ARG A 86 9.21 5.40 -7.35
C ARG A 86 8.73 4.26 -6.47
N LEU A 87 7.46 3.89 -6.63
CA LEU A 87 6.82 2.77 -5.95
C LEU A 87 6.55 1.64 -6.94
N LEU A 88 6.54 0.39 -6.46
CA LEU A 88 6.25 -0.78 -7.30
C LEU A 88 4.75 -1.14 -7.20
N SER A 89 4.08 -1.32 -8.34
CA SER A 89 2.73 -1.87 -8.38
C SER A 89 2.74 -3.40 -8.42
N GLU A 90 1.59 -4.01 -8.16
CA GLU A 90 1.37 -5.45 -8.25
C GLU A 90 1.63 -6.03 -9.65
N SER A 91 1.53 -5.20 -10.69
CA SER A 91 1.85 -5.58 -12.08
C SER A 91 3.35 -5.57 -12.39
N GLY A 92 4.21 -5.24 -11.41
CA GLY A 92 5.64 -5.08 -11.61
C GLY A 92 6.03 -3.76 -12.27
N ARG A 93 5.05 -2.88 -12.56
CA ARG A 93 5.29 -1.56 -13.14
C ARG A 93 5.62 -0.55 -12.05
N THR A 94 6.36 0.48 -12.42
CA THR A 94 6.66 1.58 -11.50
C THR A 94 5.55 2.63 -11.51
N GLN A 95 5.24 3.18 -10.34
CA GLN A 95 4.37 4.32 -10.12
C GLN A 95 5.20 5.45 -9.51
N THR A 96 5.20 6.62 -10.13
CA THR A 96 5.93 7.80 -9.62
C THR A 96 5.01 8.62 -8.74
N VAL A 97 5.43 8.91 -7.51
CA VAL A 97 4.74 9.86 -6.63
C VAL A 97 4.75 11.25 -7.27
N ARG A 98 3.58 11.86 -7.39
CA ARG A 98 3.39 13.18 -7.98
C ARG A 98 3.14 14.25 -6.93
N ASN A 99 2.32 13.94 -5.94
CA ASN A 99 1.93 14.87 -4.91
C ASN A 99 1.58 14.13 -3.61
N ILE A 100 1.80 14.80 -2.48
CA ILE A 100 1.44 14.30 -1.16
C ILE A 100 0.73 15.43 -0.43
N VAL A 101 -0.48 15.15 0.06
CA VAL A 101 -1.27 16.11 0.84
C VAL A 101 -1.74 15.46 2.13
N VAL A 102 -1.40 16.09 3.25
CA VAL A 102 -1.98 15.73 4.55
C VAL A 102 -3.16 16.65 4.82
N LYS A 103 -4.32 16.07 5.15
CA LYS A 103 -5.52 16.83 5.52
C LYS A 103 -5.94 16.47 6.94
N PRO A 104 -6.47 17.43 7.73
CA PRO A 104 -7.12 17.18 9.02
C PRO A 104 -8.49 16.52 8.83
N LYS A 105 -8.49 15.35 8.18
CA LYS A 105 -9.66 14.52 7.91
C LYS A 105 -9.50 13.20 8.65
N PRO A 106 -10.45 12.80 9.50
CA PRO A 106 -10.39 11.52 10.19
C PRO A 106 -10.33 10.33 9.23
N LEU A 107 -9.50 9.34 9.57
CA LEU A 107 -9.32 8.11 8.80
C LEU A 107 -9.42 6.90 9.73
N LYS A 108 -10.24 5.91 9.37
CA LYS A 108 -10.12 4.55 9.91
C LYS A 108 -9.18 3.76 9.01
N ALA A 109 -7.91 3.66 9.40
CA ALA A 109 -6.90 2.95 8.63
C ALA A 109 -6.80 1.49 9.09
N TYR A 110 -6.52 0.60 8.16
CA TYR A 110 -6.33 -0.82 8.42
C TYR A 110 -4.91 -1.25 8.01
N ASN A 111 -4.40 -2.27 8.69
CA ASN A 111 -3.11 -2.89 8.39
C ASN A 111 -3.25 -4.41 8.44
N LEU A 112 -2.37 -5.11 7.71
CA LEU A 112 -2.33 -6.57 7.66
C LEU A 112 -0.95 -7.06 8.12
N THR A 113 -0.92 -8.12 8.91
CA THR A 113 0.28 -8.97 9.01
C THR A 113 0.14 -10.07 7.98
N VAL A 114 1.14 -10.22 7.12
CA VAL A 114 1.19 -11.21 6.04
C VAL A 114 2.34 -12.18 6.33
N ALA A 115 2.07 -13.48 6.21
CA ALA A 115 3.07 -14.51 6.50
C ALA A 115 4.29 -14.41 5.58
N ASP A 116 5.44 -14.81 6.13
CA ASP A 116 6.78 -14.87 5.52
C ASP A 116 7.38 -13.52 5.10
N TRP A 117 6.65 -12.73 4.32
CA TRP A 117 7.20 -11.58 3.62
C TRP A 117 6.77 -10.24 4.21
N HIS A 118 5.73 -10.21 5.04
CA HIS A 118 5.27 -9.01 5.73
C HIS A 118 4.93 -7.81 4.83
N THR A 119 4.73 -8.04 3.53
CA THR A 119 4.34 -7.03 2.54
C THR A 119 3.00 -7.38 1.89
N TYR A 120 2.36 -6.38 1.29
CA TYR A 120 1.22 -6.57 0.41
C TYR A 120 1.09 -5.38 -0.55
N PHE A 121 0.51 -5.61 -1.72
CA PHE A 121 0.27 -4.54 -2.70
C PHE A 121 -1.07 -3.84 -2.50
N VAL A 122 -1.09 -2.53 -2.73
CA VAL A 122 -2.28 -1.68 -2.68
C VAL A 122 -2.44 -0.83 -3.94
N LYS A 123 -3.69 -0.50 -4.28
CA LYS A 123 -4.07 0.50 -5.28
C LYS A 123 -5.12 1.48 -4.75
N GLY A 124 -5.29 2.60 -5.44
CA GLY A 124 -6.42 3.52 -5.25
C GLY A 124 -7.77 2.83 -5.49
N ASN A 125 -8.85 3.42 -5.00
CA ASN A 125 -10.20 2.94 -5.28
C ASN A 125 -10.64 3.33 -6.69
#